data_AF-A0AAJ6XP56-F1
#
_entry.id   AF-A0AAJ6XP56-F1
#
_cell.length_a   1.000
_cell.length_b   1.000
_cell.length_c   1.000
_cell.angle_alpha   90.00
_cell.angle_beta   90.00
_cell.angle_gamma   90.00
#
_symmetry.space_group_name_H-M   'P 1'
#
loop_
_entity.id
_entity.type
_entity.pdbx_description
1 polymer ?
#
loop_
_entity_poly.entity_id
_entity_poly.type
_entity_poly.pdbx_seq_one_letter_code
_entity_poly.pdbx_strand_id
1 'polypeptide(L)'
;MDTLLHTPTSMAKRPCSFHPSPSPSPNPNMNNQLDNLLRTFLNLADSPSLSIDHSFEHLLESSPCDADKSLLIDRALKLGSLLLEAGKRSARKRSSVHNSLTWALPPDLTIKVLSMLDTQSLCYAAATCSMFYKCAMDPLCYANIDLTTVVPKVNNAVVSTMIQRAGKALLSLKLGIVPSPIMSRGSCQPMVYGIQNAVEVSNFSWNDKKTRQGKESSILSRSCLNPLSGDSGAAGAVLRGLHLYNIERIDNTSLCGALSACPSLLDLEIIGLHVELRQTLVSVSMNCPLIERLFFESSKTGRDDSLKSPTCVELVNNCPNLTSLALRGFKLYDYKLRILVKGFCKLKYVDFSTSYSITGSFLRNLGGNIGGSLLEVMILRDCIHLKELEVARLLTSVLAGDFKYLQHLDISNREGLAAAGDSYGRCYSSSIIPLKQVLEERPEICLLAEFPSEGSFIDISQMTDSDLNSEVSLSSLLSSLASDGSSFMYTSESNYSSDQASGNEEGRDSGYVVCEESSDEYDYLLG
;
A
#
# COMPACT_ATOMS: atom_id res chain seq x y z
N MET A 1 14.97 30.49 -49.23
CA MET A 1 16.03 29.52 -48.93
C MET A 1 15.89 29.14 -47.47
N ASP A 2 15.49 27.91 -47.19
CA ASP A 2 16.32 26.89 -46.50
C ASP A 2 17.31 27.43 -45.44
N THR A 3 17.41 26.92 -44.21
CA THR A 3 16.75 25.81 -43.47
C THR A 3 16.99 26.06 -41.95
N LEU A 4 16.52 25.32 -40.93
CA LEU A 4 15.84 24.01 -40.77
C LEU A 4 15.01 24.05 -39.47
N LEU A 5 14.10 23.09 -39.24
CA LEU A 5 13.46 22.85 -37.92
C LEU A 5 13.49 21.36 -37.56
N HIS A 6 14.09 21.02 -36.42
CA HIS A 6 14.07 19.66 -35.85
C HIS A 6 13.04 19.56 -34.72
N THR A 7 12.17 18.56 -34.79
CA THR A 7 11.28 18.14 -33.68
C THR A 7 11.56 16.67 -33.32
N PRO A 8 11.50 16.28 -32.02
CA PRO A 8 11.69 14.88 -31.61
C PRO A 8 10.53 13.97 -32.03
N THR A 9 10.81 12.66 -32.13
CA THR A 9 9.88 11.65 -32.64
C THR A 9 8.72 11.33 -31.70
N SER A 10 7.50 11.35 -32.25
CA SER A 10 6.29 10.87 -31.58
C SER A 10 6.10 9.36 -31.77
N MET A 11 5.80 8.62 -30.71
CA MET A 11 5.41 7.21 -30.76
C MET A 11 3.95 7.08 -31.21
N ALA A 12 3.73 6.40 -32.34
CA ALA A 12 2.43 6.39 -33.01
C ALA A 12 1.33 5.64 -32.22
N LYS A 13 0.33 6.38 -31.74
CA LYS A 13 -1.01 5.83 -31.46
C LYS A 13 -1.58 5.27 -32.77
N ARG A 14 -2.03 4.01 -32.77
CA ARG A 14 -2.78 3.45 -33.92
C ARG A 14 -4.16 4.10 -34.01
N PRO A 15 -4.54 4.79 -35.10
CA PRO A 15 -5.91 5.23 -35.30
C PRO A 15 -6.79 4.03 -35.67
N CYS A 16 -7.87 3.79 -34.95
CA CYS A 16 -8.94 2.88 -35.38
C CYS A 16 -9.86 3.58 -36.39
N SER A 17 -9.30 3.98 -37.53
CA SER A 17 -10.05 4.59 -38.64
C SER A 17 -10.80 3.53 -39.42
N PHE A 18 -12.08 3.30 -39.08
CA PHE A 18 -13.00 2.49 -39.89
C PHE A 18 -13.42 3.21 -41.18
N HIS A 19 -12.48 3.36 -42.11
CA HIS A 19 -12.78 3.58 -43.52
C HIS A 19 -12.28 2.36 -44.32
N PRO A 20 -13.16 1.67 -45.07
CA PRO A 20 -12.75 0.55 -45.90
C PRO A 20 -12.03 1.06 -47.15
N SER A 21 -10.70 1.22 -47.06
CA SER A 21 -9.85 1.30 -48.25
C SER A 21 -10.10 0.06 -49.11
N PRO A 22 -10.50 0.19 -50.40
CA PRO A 22 -10.84 -0.96 -51.22
C PRO A 22 -9.58 -1.77 -51.53
N SER A 23 -9.37 -2.86 -50.78
CA SER A 23 -8.54 -3.96 -51.26
C SER A 23 -9.07 -4.41 -52.62
N PRO A 24 -8.21 -4.67 -53.63
CA PRO A 24 -8.67 -5.14 -54.93
C PRO A 24 -9.51 -6.41 -54.72
N SER A 25 -10.77 -6.36 -55.15
CA SER A 25 -11.74 -7.42 -54.90
C SER A 25 -11.22 -8.74 -55.50
N PRO A 26 -10.93 -9.78 -54.69
CA PRO A 26 -10.44 -11.05 -55.22
C PRO A 26 -11.49 -11.63 -56.16
N ASN A 27 -11.04 -12.02 -57.35
CA ASN A 27 -11.92 -12.38 -58.47
C ASN A 27 -12.87 -13.52 -58.03
N PRO A 28 -14.20 -13.31 -57.94
CA PRO A 28 -15.08 -14.23 -57.21
C PRO A 28 -15.10 -15.64 -57.81
N ASN A 29 -14.84 -15.75 -59.11
CA ASN A 29 -14.74 -17.02 -59.82
C ASN A 29 -13.53 -17.88 -59.36
N MET A 30 -12.41 -17.26 -58.97
CA MET A 30 -11.22 -17.96 -58.47
C MET A 30 -11.43 -18.52 -57.07
N ASN A 31 -12.11 -17.78 -56.18
CA ASN A 31 -12.43 -18.25 -54.84
C ASN A 31 -13.33 -19.49 -54.90
N ASN A 32 -14.38 -19.45 -55.74
CA ASN A 32 -15.28 -20.59 -55.94
C ASN A 32 -14.55 -21.85 -56.47
N GLN A 33 -13.51 -21.70 -57.30
CA GLN A 33 -12.69 -22.82 -57.76
C GLN A 33 -11.81 -23.38 -56.63
N LEU A 34 -11.17 -22.51 -55.85
CA LEU A 34 -10.35 -22.91 -54.70
C LEU A 34 -11.18 -23.61 -53.61
N ASP A 35 -12.37 -23.09 -53.30
CA ASP A 35 -13.29 -23.68 -52.32
C ASP A 35 -13.79 -25.08 -52.76
N ASN A 36 -14.06 -25.27 -54.05
CA ASN A 36 -14.45 -26.57 -54.60
C ASN A 36 -13.28 -27.58 -54.60
N LEU A 37 -12.06 -27.14 -54.92
CA LEU A 37 -10.86 -27.98 -54.79
C LEU A 37 -10.61 -28.38 -53.34
N LEU A 38 -10.63 -27.41 -52.41
CA LEU A 38 -10.44 -27.67 -50.98
C LEU A 38 -11.53 -28.60 -50.41
N ARG A 39 -12.79 -28.41 -50.79
CA ARG A 39 -13.89 -29.31 -50.41
C ARG A 39 -13.69 -30.72 -50.95
N THR A 40 -13.16 -30.86 -52.17
CA THR A 40 -12.82 -32.17 -52.74
C THR A 40 -11.70 -32.84 -51.93
N PHE A 41 -10.59 -32.14 -51.67
CA PHE A 41 -9.50 -32.65 -50.83
C PHE A 41 -9.95 -33.05 -49.42
N LEU A 42 -10.85 -32.26 -48.79
CA LEU A 42 -11.40 -32.59 -47.47
C LEU A 42 -12.27 -33.85 -47.50
N ASN A 43 -13.13 -34.01 -48.52
CA ASN A 43 -13.93 -35.25 -48.68
C ASN A 43 -13.07 -36.49 -48.92
N LEU A 44 -11.87 -36.34 -49.49
CA LEU A 44 -10.94 -37.46 -49.71
C LEU A 44 -10.25 -37.91 -48.40
N ALA A 45 -10.15 -37.06 -47.38
CA ALA A 45 -9.51 -37.43 -46.11
C ALA A 45 -10.24 -38.54 -45.34
N ASP A 46 -11.55 -38.71 -45.58
CA ASP A 46 -12.37 -39.79 -45.01
C ASP A 46 -12.30 -41.10 -45.83
N SER A 47 -11.56 -41.14 -46.96
CA SER A 47 -11.53 -42.26 -47.90
C SER A 47 -10.27 -43.13 -47.72
N PRO A 48 -10.36 -44.36 -47.15
CA PRO A 48 -9.20 -45.19 -46.84
C PRO A 48 -8.46 -45.76 -48.07
N SER A 49 -8.98 -45.55 -49.27
CA SER A 49 -8.40 -46.03 -50.54
C SER A 49 -7.52 -45.02 -51.27
N LEU A 50 -7.35 -43.79 -50.75
CA LEU A 50 -6.56 -42.73 -51.37
C LEU A 50 -5.47 -42.23 -50.42
N SER A 51 -4.29 -42.83 -50.52
CA SER A 51 -3.10 -42.34 -49.80
C SER A 51 -2.64 -41.01 -50.41
N ILE A 52 -2.87 -39.93 -49.67
CA ILE A 52 -2.33 -38.60 -49.96
C ILE A 52 -0.79 -38.66 -49.89
N ASP A 53 -0.24 -39.46 -48.98
CA ASP A 53 1.21 -39.65 -48.83
C ASP A 53 1.82 -40.24 -50.11
N HIS A 54 1.27 -41.35 -50.63
CA HIS A 54 1.76 -41.97 -51.86
C HIS A 54 1.58 -41.06 -53.10
N SER A 55 0.51 -40.27 -53.12
CA SER A 55 0.28 -39.25 -54.16
C SER A 55 1.32 -38.12 -54.10
N PHE A 56 1.85 -37.84 -52.91
CA PHE A 56 2.90 -36.85 -52.69
C PHE A 56 4.30 -37.42 -52.94
N GLU A 57 4.57 -38.68 -52.58
CA GLU A 57 5.79 -39.41 -52.94
C GLU A 57 5.98 -39.42 -54.46
N HIS A 58 4.95 -39.83 -55.22
CA HIS A 58 4.99 -39.81 -56.69
C HIS A 58 5.22 -38.40 -57.25
N LEU A 59 4.72 -37.34 -56.60
CA LEU A 59 4.99 -35.96 -56.98
C LEU A 59 6.49 -35.61 -56.80
N LEU A 60 7.11 -36.04 -55.70
CA LEU A 60 8.54 -35.85 -55.43
C LEU A 60 9.42 -36.68 -56.38
N GLU A 61 9.03 -37.91 -56.70
CA GLU A 61 9.72 -38.75 -57.69
C GLU A 61 9.66 -38.16 -59.11
N SER A 62 8.53 -37.54 -59.47
CA SER A 62 8.37 -36.86 -60.77
C SER A 62 9.18 -35.55 -60.91
N SER A 63 9.79 -35.06 -59.83
CA SER A 63 10.48 -33.77 -59.79
C SER A 63 11.97 -33.89 -60.17
N PRO A 64 12.46 -33.17 -61.20
CA PRO A 64 13.75 -33.46 -61.83
C PRO A 64 14.99 -33.02 -61.04
N CYS A 65 14.83 -32.22 -59.98
CA CYS A 65 15.92 -31.70 -59.16
C CYS A 65 15.57 -31.76 -57.67
N ASP A 66 16.56 -32.03 -56.81
CA ASP A 66 16.35 -32.13 -55.36
C ASP A 66 16.05 -30.77 -54.70
N ALA A 67 16.44 -29.66 -55.35
CA ALA A 67 16.00 -28.32 -54.95
C ALA A 67 14.48 -28.15 -55.10
N ASP A 68 13.89 -28.66 -56.18
CA ASP A 68 12.45 -28.63 -56.43
C ASP A 68 11.71 -29.57 -55.49
N LYS A 69 12.25 -30.76 -55.19
CA LYS A 69 11.71 -31.68 -54.16
C LYS A 69 11.66 -31.02 -52.79
N SER A 70 12.75 -30.35 -52.39
CA SER A 70 12.83 -29.59 -51.13
C SER A 70 11.77 -28.50 -51.08
N LEU A 71 11.61 -27.74 -52.17
CA LEU A 71 10.60 -26.69 -52.32
C LEU A 71 9.16 -27.24 -52.30
N LEU A 72 8.92 -28.45 -52.81
CA LEU A 72 7.62 -29.14 -52.72
C LEU A 72 7.32 -29.59 -51.28
N ILE A 73 8.31 -30.11 -50.54
CA ILE A 73 8.19 -30.45 -49.11
C ILE A 73 7.86 -29.21 -48.28
N ASP A 74 8.60 -28.11 -48.45
CA ASP A 74 8.32 -26.85 -47.74
C ASP A 74 6.91 -26.31 -48.05
N ARG A 75 6.46 -26.41 -49.31
CA ARG A 75 5.10 -26.02 -49.72
C ARG A 75 4.03 -26.91 -49.09
N ALA A 76 4.23 -28.22 -49.03
CA ALA A 76 3.30 -29.16 -48.41
C ALA A 76 3.19 -28.93 -46.89
N LEU A 77 4.32 -28.80 -46.19
CA LEU A 77 4.37 -28.50 -44.75
C LEU A 77 3.70 -27.14 -44.43
N LYS A 78 3.94 -26.12 -45.27
CA LYS A 78 3.30 -24.80 -45.15
C LYS A 78 1.79 -24.85 -45.41
N LEU A 79 1.33 -25.62 -46.40
CA LEU A 79 -0.10 -25.78 -46.68
C LEU A 79 -0.81 -26.56 -45.56
N GLY A 80 -0.24 -27.68 -45.12
CA GLY A 80 -0.78 -28.50 -44.03
C GLY A 80 -0.87 -27.74 -42.70
N SER A 81 0.16 -26.98 -42.33
CA SER A 81 0.14 -26.17 -41.11
C SER A 81 -0.88 -25.02 -41.16
N LEU A 82 -1.04 -24.34 -42.32
CA LEU A 82 -2.09 -23.33 -42.53
C LEU A 82 -3.49 -23.94 -42.44
N LEU A 83 -3.72 -25.10 -43.08
CA LEU A 83 -5.01 -25.79 -43.05
C LEU A 83 -5.35 -26.30 -41.64
N LEU A 84 -4.36 -26.83 -40.91
CA LEU A 84 -4.51 -27.27 -39.53
C LEU A 84 -4.93 -26.13 -38.58
N GLU A 85 -4.29 -24.97 -38.66
CA GLU A 85 -4.72 -23.82 -37.84
C GLU A 85 -6.04 -23.19 -38.31
N ALA A 86 -6.36 -23.23 -39.61
CA ALA A 86 -7.68 -22.85 -40.11
C ALA A 86 -8.78 -23.78 -39.56
N GLY A 87 -8.54 -25.09 -39.55
CA GLY A 87 -9.43 -26.10 -38.94
C GLY A 87 -9.61 -25.88 -37.44
N LYS A 88 -8.51 -25.81 -36.67
CA LYS A 88 -8.53 -25.51 -35.23
C LYS A 88 -9.24 -24.18 -34.93
N ARG A 89 -9.01 -23.12 -35.71
CA ARG A 89 -9.67 -21.81 -35.56
C ARG A 89 -11.17 -21.91 -35.81
N SER A 90 -11.59 -22.70 -36.80
CA SER A 90 -13.00 -22.93 -37.14
C SER A 90 -13.72 -23.77 -36.07
N ALA A 91 -13.07 -24.82 -35.55
CA ALA A 91 -13.56 -25.60 -34.41
C ALA A 91 -13.74 -24.70 -33.16
N ARG A 92 -12.70 -23.95 -32.77
CA ARG A 92 -12.75 -22.97 -31.66
C ARG A 92 -13.88 -21.94 -31.84
N LYS A 93 -14.17 -21.50 -33.07
CA LYS A 93 -15.30 -20.60 -33.38
C LYS A 93 -16.66 -21.30 -33.21
N ARG A 94 -16.82 -22.54 -33.67
CA ARG A 94 -18.05 -23.33 -33.49
C ARG A 94 -18.36 -23.60 -32.02
N SER A 95 -17.36 -24.00 -31.23
CA SER A 95 -17.52 -24.16 -29.77
C SER A 95 -17.88 -22.83 -29.08
N SER A 96 -17.28 -21.71 -29.50
CA SER A 96 -17.64 -20.37 -28.98
C SER A 96 -19.14 -20.07 -29.16
N VAL A 97 -19.68 -20.38 -30.35
CA VAL A 97 -21.11 -20.17 -30.68
C VAL A 97 -22.01 -21.13 -29.92
N HIS A 98 -21.65 -22.42 -29.84
CA HIS A 98 -22.40 -23.41 -29.07
C HIS A 98 -22.51 -23.00 -27.59
N ASN A 99 -21.39 -22.65 -26.95
CA ASN A 99 -21.39 -22.17 -25.57
C ASN A 99 -22.31 -20.96 -25.39
N SER A 100 -22.30 -19.98 -26.30
CA SER A 100 -23.19 -18.81 -26.23
C SER A 100 -24.67 -19.09 -26.51
N LEU A 101 -25.03 -20.28 -26.99
CA LEU A 101 -26.41 -20.73 -27.18
C LEU A 101 -26.90 -21.64 -26.05
N THR A 102 -26.00 -22.34 -25.36
CA THR A 102 -26.33 -23.21 -24.21
C THR A 102 -26.13 -22.54 -22.85
N TRP A 103 -25.41 -21.42 -22.79
CA TRP A 103 -25.21 -20.65 -21.56
C TRP A 103 -26.49 -19.89 -21.18
N ALA A 104 -26.93 -20.07 -19.94
CA ALA A 104 -28.25 -19.59 -19.49
C ALA A 104 -28.35 -18.07 -19.27
N LEU A 105 -27.22 -17.34 -19.28
CA LEU A 105 -27.19 -15.90 -19.05
C LEU A 105 -26.81 -15.13 -20.33
N PRO A 106 -27.44 -13.98 -20.62
CA PRO A 106 -26.96 -13.08 -21.66
C PRO A 106 -25.56 -12.53 -21.34
N PRO A 107 -24.83 -11.95 -22.32
CA PRO A 107 -23.51 -11.39 -22.12
C PRO A 107 -23.44 -10.39 -20.96
N ASP A 108 -24.41 -9.49 -20.84
CA ASP A 108 -24.38 -8.41 -19.85
C ASP A 108 -24.50 -8.93 -18.41
N LEU A 109 -25.37 -9.92 -18.16
CA LEU A 109 -25.46 -10.60 -16.86
C LEU A 109 -24.23 -11.48 -16.60
N THR A 110 -23.62 -12.05 -17.65
CA THR A 110 -22.36 -12.80 -17.52
C THR A 110 -21.21 -11.86 -17.14
N ILE A 111 -21.08 -10.71 -17.78
CA ILE A 111 -20.14 -9.63 -17.40
C ILE A 111 -20.41 -9.18 -15.97
N LYS A 112 -21.67 -8.99 -15.58
CA LYS A 112 -22.01 -8.59 -14.21
C LYS A 112 -21.56 -9.61 -13.17
N VAL A 113 -21.76 -10.91 -13.41
CA VAL A 113 -21.23 -11.99 -12.54
C VAL A 113 -19.70 -11.99 -12.52
N LEU A 114 -19.03 -11.84 -13.66
CA LEU A 114 -17.57 -11.80 -13.74
C LEU A 114 -16.97 -10.58 -13.02
N SER A 115 -17.65 -9.43 -13.03
CA SER A 115 -17.28 -8.22 -12.26
C SER A 115 -17.43 -8.34 -10.74
N MET A 116 -17.93 -9.48 -10.24
CA MET A 116 -18.01 -9.80 -8.82
C MET A 116 -17.00 -10.87 -8.38
N LEU A 117 -16.14 -11.35 -9.30
CA LEU A 117 -15.04 -12.25 -9.00
C LEU A 117 -13.80 -11.48 -8.55
N ASP A 118 -12.97 -12.10 -7.73
CA ASP A 118 -11.61 -11.63 -7.48
C ASP A 118 -10.72 -11.73 -8.74
N THR A 119 -9.60 -10.99 -8.76
CA THR A 119 -8.68 -10.92 -9.91
C THR A 119 -8.17 -12.29 -10.36
N GLN A 120 -7.99 -13.26 -9.45
CA GLN A 120 -7.48 -14.59 -9.78
C GLN A 120 -8.59 -15.48 -10.35
N SER A 121 -9.77 -15.50 -9.73
CA SER A 121 -10.95 -16.21 -10.23
C SER A 121 -11.41 -15.68 -11.60
N LEU A 122 -11.35 -14.36 -11.83
CA LEU A 122 -11.60 -13.77 -13.13
C LEU A 122 -10.63 -14.28 -14.20
N CYS A 123 -9.34 -14.42 -13.87
CA CYS A 123 -8.34 -14.96 -14.78
C CYS A 123 -8.59 -16.45 -15.10
N TYR A 124 -9.02 -17.26 -14.12
CA TYR A 124 -9.43 -18.63 -14.38
C TYR A 124 -10.70 -18.71 -15.24
N ALA A 125 -11.72 -17.90 -14.94
CA ALA A 125 -12.94 -17.82 -15.74
C ALA A 125 -12.64 -17.45 -17.21
N ALA A 126 -11.79 -16.44 -17.44
CA ALA A 126 -11.32 -16.03 -18.76
C ALA A 126 -10.57 -17.14 -19.51
N ALA A 127 -9.91 -18.06 -18.81
CA ALA A 127 -9.18 -19.18 -19.40
C ALA A 127 -10.06 -20.37 -19.79
N THR A 128 -11.27 -20.52 -19.21
CA THR A 128 -12.15 -21.69 -19.46
C THR A 128 -12.57 -21.85 -20.92
N CYS A 129 -13.01 -20.77 -21.57
CA CYS A 129 -13.52 -20.79 -22.94
C CYS A 129 -13.53 -19.41 -23.60
N SER A 130 -13.59 -19.39 -24.93
CA SER A 130 -13.58 -18.16 -25.74
C SER A 130 -14.84 -17.29 -25.60
N MET A 131 -15.86 -17.74 -24.87
CA MET A 131 -17.04 -16.94 -24.51
C MET A 131 -16.78 -16.16 -23.22
N PHE A 132 -16.39 -16.85 -22.14
CA PHE A 132 -16.00 -16.20 -20.89
C PHE A 132 -14.80 -15.28 -21.10
N TYR A 133 -13.83 -15.63 -21.95
CA TYR A 133 -12.74 -14.73 -22.34
C TYR A 133 -13.25 -13.38 -22.84
N LYS A 134 -14.25 -13.36 -23.75
CA LYS A 134 -14.81 -12.10 -24.28
C LYS A 134 -15.48 -11.27 -23.19
N CYS A 135 -16.27 -11.92 -22.32
CA CYS A 135 -16.96 -11.25 -21.23
C CYS A 135 -15.98 -10.72 -20.18
N ALA A 136 -14.94 -11.49 -19.85
CA ALA A 136 -13.87 -11.12 -18.91
C ALA A 136 -12.87 -10.09 -19.45
N MET A 137 -12.95 -9.71 -20.75
CA MET A 137 -12.23 -8.57 -21.31
C MET A 137 -13.04 -7.27 -21.21
N ASP A 138 -14.26 -7.29 -20.67
CA ASP A 138 -15.02 -6.06 -20.41
C ASP A 138 -14.36 -5.24 -19.28
N PRO A 139 -14.21 -3.90 -19.43
CA PRO A 139 -13.59 -3.04 -18.43
C PRO A 139 -14.21 -3.12 -17.02
N LEU A 140 -15.52 -3.38 -16.92
CA LEU A 140 -16.21 -3.51 -15.62
C LEU A 140 -15.69 -4.70 -14.80
N CYS A 141 -15.13 -5.73 -15.46
CA CYS A 141 -14.51 -6.85 -14.77
C CYS A 141 -13.20 -6.46 -14.04
N TYR A 142 -12.61 -5.31 -14.37
CA TYR A 142 -11.37 -4.80 -13.75
C TYR A 142 -11.60 -3.51 -12.95
N ALA A 143 -12.84 -3.25 -12.52
CA ALA A 143 -13.15 -2.06 -11.74
C ALA A 143 -12.49 -2.05 -10.35
N ASN A 144 -12.29 -3.21 -9.74
CA ASN A 144 -11.56 -3.37 -8.48
C ASN A 144 -10.44 -4.39 -8.70
N ILE A 145 -9.20 -3.92 -8.75
CA ILE A 145 -8.02 -4.75 -8.98
C ILE A 145 -7.33 -5.00 -7.63
N ASP A 146 -7.39 -6.24 -7.16
CA ASP A 146 -6.51 -6.70 -6.08
C ASP A 146 -5.35 -7.53 -6.67
N LEU A 147 -4.13 -7.05 -6.42
CA LEU A 147 -2.87 -7.70 -6.79
C LEU A 147 -1.92 -7.75 -5.57
N THR A 148 -2.48 -7.78 -4.36
CA THR A 148 -1.72 -8.06 -3.13
C THR A 148 -1.32 -9.53 -3.08
N THR A 149 -0.10 -9.82 -2.62
CA THR A 149 0.40 -11.20 -2.50
C THR A 149 1.25 -11.41 -1.26
N VAL A 150 1.25 -12.63 -0.71
CA VAL A 150 2.11 -13.02 0.44
C VAL A 150 3.60 -13.10 0.06
N VAL A 151 3.87 -13.37 -1.22
CA VAL A 151 5.21 -13.53 -1.81
C VAL A 151 5.25 -12.67 -3.07
N PRO A 152 6.34 -11.93 -3.38
CA PRO A 152 6.42 -11.15 -4.61
C PRO A 152 6.24 -12.04 -5.85
N LYS A 153 5.19 -11.78 -6.63
CA LYS A 153 4.88 -12.48 -7.89
C LYS A 153 4.40 -11.54 -9.00
N VAL A 154 3.73 -10.44 -8.64
CA VAL A 154 3.18 -9.46 -9.57
C VAL A 154 4.29 -8.50 -10.03
N ASN A 155 4.33 -8.21 -11.33
CA ASN A 155 5.29 -7.29 -11.95
C ASN A 155 4.61 -6.09 -12.61
N ASN A 156 5.39 -5.04 -12.92
CA ASN A 156 4.87 -3.81 -13.55
C ASN A 156 4.08 -4.07 -14.85
N ALA A 157 4.41 -5.11 -15.62
CA ALA A 157 3.69 -5.44 -16.86
C ALA A 157 2.31 -6.04 -16.57
N VAL A 158 2.15 -6.85 -15.51
CA VAL A 158 0.84 -7.31 -15.03
C VAL A 158 0.00 -6.12 -14.55
N VAL A 159 0.56 -5.26 -13.70
CA VAL A 159 -0.12 -4.05 -13.19
C VAL A 159 -0.58 -3.15 -14.34
N SER A 160 0.32 -2.86 -15.29
CA SER A 160 0.01 -2.08 -16.50
C SER A 160 -1.08 -2.74 -17.34
N THR A 161 -1.02 -4.06 -17.54
CA THR A 161 -2.04 -4.79 -18.32
C THR A 161 -3.42 -4.72 -17.67
N MET A 162 -3.51 -4.86 -16.34
CA MET A 162 -4.81 -4.81 -15.64
C MET A 162 -5.39 -3.38 -15.64
N ILE A 163 -4.57 -2.36 -15.38
CA ILE A 163 -4.98 -0.95 -15.45
C ILE A 163 -5.43 -0.58 -16.87
N GLN A 164 -4.73 -1.05 -17.91
CA GLN A 164 -5.12 -0.82 -19.30
C GLN A 164 -6.43 -1.52 -19.71
N ARG A 165 -6.77 -2.67 -19.11
CA ARG A 165 -8.08 -3.33 -19.31
C ARG A 165 -9.21 -2.59 -18.58
N ALA A 166 -8.95 -2.10 -17.37
CA ALA A 166 -9.92 -1.31 -16.61
C ALA A 166 -10.21 0.04 -17.27
N GLY A 167 -9.17 0.77 -17.71
CA GLY A 167 -9.30 2.10 -18.27
C GLY A 167 -10.17 3.00 -17.40
N LYS A 168 -11.25 3.55 -17.98
CA LYS A 168 -12.22 4.43 -17.30
C LYS A 168 -13.17 3.73 -16.31
N ALA A 169 -13.06 2.41 -16.14
CA ALA A 169 -13.83 1.66 -15.13
C ALA A 169 -13.05 1.45 -13.82
N LEU A 170 -11.77 1.84 -13.74
CA LEU A 170 -10.93 1.60 -12.57
C LEU A 170 -11.39 2.42 -11.34
N LEU A 171 -11.89 1.76 -10.31
CA LEU A 171 -12.34 2.38 -9.04
C LEU A 171 -11.40 2.06 -7.88
N SER A 172 -10.83 0.86 -7.81
CA SER A 172 -9.90 0.46 -6.75
C SER A 172 -8.70 -0.30 -7.29
N LEU A 173 -7.52 -0.02 -6.73
CA LEU A 173 -6.25 -0.67 -7.06
C LEU A 173 -5.46 -0.97 -5.78
N LYS A 174 -5.22 -2.26 -5.50
CA LYS A 174 -4.34 -2.72 -4.42
C LYS A 174 -3.09 -3.40 -4.97
N LEU A 175 -1.92 -2.99 -4.48
CA LEU A 175 -0.62 -3.48 -4.94
C LEU A 175 0.31 -3.82 -3.78
N GLY A 176 1.11 -4.87 -3.95
CA GLY A 176 2.31 -5.12 -3.15
C GLY A 176 2.24 -6.36 -2.27
N ILE A 177 3.02 -6.37 -1.19
CA ILE A 177 3.16 -7.53 -0.31
C ILE A 177 2.37 -7.29 0.97
N VAL A 178 1.31 -8.08 1.17
CA VAL A 178 0.57 -8.15 2.44
C VAL A 178 1.03 -9.43 3.14
N PRO A 179 1.68 -9.36 4.31
CA PRO A 179 2.00 -10.55 5.10
C PRO A 179 0.72 -11.32 5.42
N SER A 180 0.73 -12.65 5.24
CA SER A 180 -0.40 -13.47 5.71
C SER A 180 -0.67 -13.18 7.19
N PRO A 181 -1.94 -13.03 7.61
CA PRO A 181 -2.26 -13.17 9.02
C PRO A 181 -1.86 -14.59 9.43
N ILE A 182 -0.80 -14.69 10.24
CA ILE A 182 -0.35 -15.96 10.81
C ILE A 182 -1.55 -16.52 11.59
N MET A 183 -2.01 -17.72 11.24
CA MET A 183 -3.28 -18.25 11.76
C MET A 183 -3.28 -18.23 13.29
N SER A 184 -4.16 -17.40 13.86
CA SER A 184 -4.23 -17.18 15.30
C SER A 184 -4.68 -18.45 16.03
N ARG A 185 -3.71 -19.23 16.50
CA ARG A 185 -3.91 -20.12 17.64
C ARG A 185 -3.78 -19.27 18.90
N GLY A 186 -4.84 -19.24 19.70
CA GLY A 186 -5.03 -18.25 20.75
C GLY A 186 -3.90 -18.18 21.79
N SER A 187 -3.05 -17.17 21.65
CA SER A 187 -2.23 -16.57 22.71
C SER A 187 -1.77 -15.20 22.21
N CYS A 188 -1.84 -14.18 23.07
CA CYS A 188 -1.38 -12.84 22.70
C CYS A 188 0.15 -12.79 22.77
N GLN A 189 0.82 -13.04 21.64
CA GLN A 189 2.27 -12.86 21.50
C GLN A 189 2.65 -12.04 20.26
N PRO A 190 3.80 -11.34 20.29
CA PRO A 190 3.87 -10.01 19.70
C PRO A 190 4.64 -9.95 18.38
N MET A 191 4.25 -9.00 17.51
CA MET A 191 5.20 -8.43 16.56
C MET A 191 6.27 -7.68 17.35
N VAL A 192 7.48 -8.23 17.36
CA VAL A 192 8.69 -7.63 17.94
C VAL A 192 9.47 -6.94 16.83
N TYR A 193 9.20 -5.66 16.61
CA TYR A 193 10.15 -4.79 15.91
C TYR A 193 11.16 -4.27 16.92
N GLY A 194 12.16 -5.09 17.23
CA GLY A 194 13.23 -4.74 18.16
C GLY A 194 13.99 -3.50 17.69
N ILE A 195 14.08 -2.49 18.55
CA ILE A 195 14.85 -1.27 18.30
C ILE A 195 16.34 -1.61 18.42
N GLN A 196 16.96 -2.00 17.31
CA GLN A 196 18.40 -2.17 17.28
C GLN A 196 19.06 -0.78 17.13
N ASN A 197 19.54 -0.26 18.26
CA ASN A 197 20.20 1.04 18.35
C ASN A 197 21.46 1.09 17.49
N ALA A 198 21.73 2.25 16.89
CA ALA A 198 22.88 2.47 16.05
C ALA A 198 23.98 3.23 16.83
N VAL A 199 25.00 2.51 17.30
CA VAL A 199 26.31 3.07 17.63
C VAL A 199 27.39 2.23 16.94
N GLU A 200 28.02 2.86 15.95
CA GLU A 200 29.37 2.65 15.44
C GLU A 200 30.05 1.26 15.56
N VAL A 201 29.98 0.49 14.47
CA VAL A 201 31.22 -0.01 13.85
C VAL A 201 31.23 0.40 12.38
N SER A 202 32.03 1.42 12.06
CA SER A 202 32.20 1.94 10.71
C SER A 202 33.09 1.01 9.86
N ASN A 203 32.52 0.08 9.09
CA ASN A 203 33.25 -0.65 8.04
C ASN A 203 32.33 -1.29 6.96
N PHE A 204 31.58 -0.48 6.22
CA PHE A 204 30.83 -0.93 5.04
C PHE A 204 31.74 -1.20 3.82
N SER A 205 32.49 -2.31 3.84
CA SER A 205 33.26 -2.78 2.69
C SER A 205 32.34 -3.41 1.64
N TRP A 206 32.10 -2.67 0.54
CA TRP A 206 31.27 -3.13 -0.60
C TRP A 206 32.02 -4.13 -1.51
N ASN A 207 32.39 -5.30 -0.99
CA ASN A 207 32.70 -6.47 -1.81
C ASN A 207 32.47 -7.78 -1.04
N ASP A 208 31.40 -8.49 -1.37
CA ASP A 208 31.54 -9.92 -1.59
C ASP A 208 30.69 -10.36 -2.81
N LYS A 209 31.20 -11.34 -3.56
CA LYS A 209 30.68 -11.74 -4.87
C LYS A 209 30.38 -13.24 -4.93
N LYS A 210 29.09 -13.55 -4.93
CA LYS A 210 28.45 -14.84 -5.25
C LYS A 210 28.48 -15.90 -4.14
N THR A 211 27.44 -15.90 -3.32
CA THR A 211 26.54 -17.08 -3.37
C THR A 211 25.58 -16.88 -4.55
N ARG A 212 25.33 -17.95 -5.32
CA ARG A 212 24.77 -17.84 -6.69
C ARG A 212 23.37 -18.43 -6.79
N GLN A 213 22.43 -17.90 -6.01
CA GLN A 213 21.00 -18.22 -6.15
C GLN A 213 20.14 -17.01 -5.78
N GLY A 214 19.11 -16.73 -6.60
CA GLY A 214 17.95 -15.90 -6.24
C GLY A 214 18.16 -14.62 -5.44
N LYS A 215 19.02 -13.67 -5.87
CA LYS A 215 18.94 -12.30 -5.31
C LYS A 215 17.66 -11.64 -5.83
N GLU A 216 16.58 -11.72 -5.04
CA GLU A 216 15.24 -11.34 -5.47
C GLU A 216 15.20 -9.88 -5.96
N SER A 217 15.00 -9.70 -7.27
CA SER A 217 14.80 -8.40 -7.85
C SER A 217 13.38 -7.95 -7.55
N SER A 218 13.18 -7.01 -6.61
CA SER A 218 11.86 -6.54 -6.17
C SER A 218 10.95 -6.27 -7.38
N ILE A 219 9.91 -7.10 -7.50
CA ILE A 219 9.27 -7.40 -8.80
C ILE A 219 8.37 -6.24 -9.25
N LEU A 220 7.84 -5.48 -8.29
CA LEU A 220 7.35 -4.13 -8.49
C LEU A 220 8.50 -3.12 -8.35
N SER A 221 8.53 -2.13 -9.22
CA SER A 221 9.49 -1.01 -9.16
C SER A 221 8.77 0.34 -9.24
N ARG A 222 9.51 1.45 -9.08
CA ARG A 222 8.98 2.83 -9.15
C ARG A 222 8.00 3.09 -10.30
N SER A 223 8.18 2.45 -11.47
CA SER A 223 7.30 2.63 -12.62
C SER A 223 6.00 1.80 -12.60
N CYS A 224 5.66 1.11 -11.50
CA CYS A 224 4.43 0.32 -11.39
C CYS A 224 3.14 1.18 -11.40
N LEU A 225 3.22 2.45 -10.98
CA LEU A 225 2.10 3.39 -10.94
C LEU A 225 1.96 4.25 -12.21
N ASN A 226 2.98 4.28 -13.08
CA ASN A 226 2.96 5.00 -14.36
C ASN A 226 1.71 4.74 -15.25
N PRO A 227 1.07 3.56 -15.25
CA PRO A 227 -0.14 3.34 -16.03
C PRO A 227 -1.35 4.19 -15.60
N LEU A 228 -1.36 4.73 -14.36
CA LEU A 228 -2.44 5.61 -13.88
C LEU A 228 -2.45 6.97 -14.60
N SER A 229 -1.28 7.51 -14.92
CA SER A 229 -1.09 8.70 -15.79
C SER A 229 -1.00 8.37 -17.28
N GLY A 230 -1.02 7.08 -17.63
CA GLY A 230 -1.09 6.58 -19.00
C GLY A 230 -2.39 6.96 -19.72
N ASP A 231 -2.38 6.93 -21.05
CA ASP A 231 -3.52 7.21 -21.94
C ASP A 231 -4.45 8.34 -21.45
N SER A 232 -3.89 9.56 -21.40
CA SER A 232 -4.53 10.80 -20.93
C SER A 232 -4.98 10.80 -19.46
N GLY A 233 -4.35 9.97 -18.61
CA GLY A 233 -4.69 9.84 -17.19
C GLY A 233 -6.05 9.20 -16.94
N ALA A 234 -6.66 8.57 -17.94
CA ALA A 234 -8.07 8.19 -17.93
C ALA A 234 -8.43 7.10 -16.91
N ALA A 235 -7.44 6.37 -16.38
CA ALA A 235 -7.61 5.38 -15.32
C ALA A 235 -7.38 5.97 -13.92
N GLY A 236 -6.37 6.83 -13.75
CA GLY A 236 -6.18 7.57 -12.48
C GLY A 236 -7.34 8.53 -12.19
N ALA A 237 -7.85 9.22 -13.22
CA ALA A 237 -8.89 10.24 -13.08
C ALA A 237 -10.21 9.75 -12.46
N VAL A 238 -10.49 8.44 -12.50
CA VAL A 238 -11.67 7.80 -11.90
C VAL A 238 -11.37 6.97 -10.65
N LEU A 239 -10.08 6.77 -10.32
CA LEU A 239 -9.65 5.95 -9.19
C LEU A 239 -10.12 6.55 -7.86
N ARG A 240 -10.78 5.73 -7.04
CA ARG A 240 -11.31 6.11 -5.73
C ARG A 240 -10.54 5.50 -4.57
N GLY A 241 -9.95 4.32 -4.73
CA GLY A 241 -9.14 3.64 -3.71
C GLY A 241 -7.77 3.22 -4.23
N LEU A 242 -6.69 3.64 -3.56
CA LEU A 242 -5.30 3.26 -3.87
C LEU A 242 -4.62 2.69 -2.62
N HIS A 243 -4.32 1.39 -2.62
CA HIS A 243 -3.70 0.69 -1.49
C HIS A 243 -2.33 0.12 -1.88
N LEU A 244 -1.26 0.50 -1.15
CA LEU A 244 0.13 0.19 -1.47
C LEU A 244 0.86 -0.43 -0.27
N TYR A 245 1.33 -1.67 -0.41
CA TYR A 245 1.89 -2.46 0.69
C TYR A 245 3.34 -2.91 0.42
N ASN A 246 4.28 -2.48 1.27
CA ASN A 246 5.66 -2.98 1.34
C ASN A 246 6.44 -2.97 0.01
N ILE A 247 6.19 -1.97 -0.85
CA ILE A 247 6.84 -1.85 -2.16
C ILE A 247 8.14 -1.04 -2.04
N GLU A 248 9.23 -1.71 -1.66
CA GLU A 248 10.57 -1.14 -1.40
C GLU A 248 11.06 -0.08 -2.41
N ARG A 249 10.66 -0.25 -3.68
CA ARG A 249 11.18 0.49 -4.84
C ARG A 249 10.31 1.67 -5.28
N ILE A 250 9.27 2.05 -4.55
CA ILE A 250 8.54 3.30 -4.81
C ILE A 250 9.28 4.46 -4.14
N ASP A 251 9.60 5.49 -4.92
CA ASP A 251 10.17 6.76 -4.46
C ASP A 251 9.11 7.87 -4.37
N ASN A 252 9.41 8.94 -3.62
CA ASN A 252 8.53 10.10 -3.46
C ASN A 252 8.02 10.62 -4.82
N THR A 253 8.90 10.72 -5.82
CA THR A 253 8.59 11.21 -7.16
C THR A 253 7.51 10.38 -7.85
N SER A 254 7.62 9.05 -7.79
CA SER A 254 6.71 8.14 -8.46
C SER A 254 5.36 8.02 -7.73
N LEU A 255 5.34 8.15 -6.40
CA LEU A 255 4.11 8.28 -5.64
C LEU A 255 3.40 9.61 -5.92
N CYS A 256 4.11 10.74 -5.90
CA CYS A 256 3.54 12.06 -6.20
C CYS A 256 2.97 12.13 -7.63
N GLY A 257 3.69 11.55 -8.61
CA GLY A 257 3.25 11.45 -10.00
C GLY A 257 2.08 10.49 -10.24
N ALA A 258 1.77 9.61 -9.27
CA ALA A 258 0.56 8.80 -9.27
C ALA A 258 -0.61 9.55 -8.63
N LEU A 259 -0.40 10.20 -7.49
CA LEU A 259 -1.41 11.00 -6.79
C LEU A 259 -1.90 12.18 -7.66
N SER A 260 -1.00 12.84 -8.41
CA SER A 260 -1.39 13.88 -9.37
C SER A 260 -2.20 13.39 -10.57
N ALA A 261 -2.27 12.08 -10.80
CA ALA A 261 -3.16 11.46 -11.76
C ALA A 261 -4.53 11.06 -11.16
N CYS A 262 -4.71 11.15 -9.84
CA CYS A 262 -5.87 10.60 -9.11
C CYS A 262 -6.70 11.66 -8.33
N PRO A 263 -7.31 12.65 -9.01
CA PRO A 263 -8.12 13.69 -8.36
C PRO A 263 -9.42 13.18 -7.72
N SER A 264 -9.91 12.01 -8.14
CA SER A 264 -11.13 11.37 -7.62
C SER A 264 -10.90 10.46 -6.40
N LEU A 265 -9.69 10.47 -5.83
CA LEU A 265 -9.28 9.57 -4.76
C LEU A 265 -9.99 9.89 -3.45
N LEU A 266 -10.69 8.89 -2.90
CA LEU A 266 -11.43 8.94 -1.64
C LEU A 266 -10.68 8.21 -0.51
N ASP A 267 -9.93 7.16 -0.85
CA ASP A 267 -9.25 6.28 0.08
C ASP A 267 -7.80 6.00 -0.36
N LEU A 268 -6.84 6.35 0.50
CA LEU A 268 -5.41 6.14 0.29
C LEU A 268 -4.82 5.36 1.46
N GLU A 269 -4.27 4.19 1.18
CA GLU A 269 -3.61 3.33 2.18
C GLU A 269 -2.17 3.05 1.75
N ILE A 270 -1.21 3.43 2.60
CA ILE A 270 0.22 3.30 2.35
C ILE A 270 0.84 2.60 3.56
N ILE A 271 1.39 1.40 3.37
CA ILE A 271 2.05 0.65 4.44
C ILE A 271 3.45 0.25 3.97
N GLY A 272 4.47 0.56 4.77
CA GLY A 272 5.81 0.03 4.55
C GLY A 272 6.53 0.54 3.29
N LEU A 273 6.15 1.71 2.76
CA LEU A 273 6.90 2.36 1.68
C LEU A 273 8.06 3.20 2.22
N HIS A 274 9.11 3.37 1.40
CA HIS A 274 10.27 4.20 1.75
C HIS A 274 10.15 5.62 1.15
N VAL A 275 9.07 6.31 1.54
CA VAL A 275 8.69 7.66 1.11
C VAL A 275 8.49 8.56 2.32
N GLU A 276 8.61 9.88 2.15
CA GLU A 276 8.55 10.87 3.23
C GLU A 276 7.11 11.29 3.53
N LEU A 277 6.80 11.43 4.83
CA LEU A 277 5.49 11.90 5.28
C LEU A 277 5.15 13.27 4.70
N ARG A 278 6.04 14.26 4.85
CA ARG A 278 5.79 15.61 4.37
C ARG A 278 5.50 15.63 2.87
N GLN A 279 6.35 14.98 2.07
CA GLN A 279 6.24 15.05 0.61
C GLN A 279 4.97 14.33 0.11
N THR A 280 4.59 13.24 0.77
CA THR A 280 3.32 12.55 0.52
C THR A 280 2.12 13.43 0.86
N LEU A 281 2.09 14.07 2.04
CA LEU A 281 0.97 14.92 2.46
C LEU A 281 0.84 16.19 1.60
N VAL A 282 1.94 16.81 1.16
CA VAL A 282 1.90 17.90 0.17
C VAL A 282 1.30 17.42 -1.16
N SER A 283 1.62 16.20 -1.59
CA SER A 283 1.03 15.65 -2.82
C SER A 283 -0.47 15.35 -2.66
N VAL A 284 -0.90 14.85 -1.51
CA VAL A 284 -2.33 14.62 -1.21
C VAL A 284 -3.08 15.97 -1.17
N SER A 285 -2.57 16.96 -0.43
CA SER A 285 -3.22 18.28 -0.30
C SER A 285 -3.30 19.05 -1.63
N MET A 286 -2.34 18.86 -2.55
CA MET A 286 -2.38 19.52 -3.85
C MET A 286 -3.24 18.81 -4.90
N ASN A 287 -3.50 17.50 -4.76
CA ASN A 287 -4.05 16.70 -5.86
C ASN A 287 -5.31 15.88 -5.52
N CYS A 288 -5.58 15.57 -4.25
CA CYS A 288 -6.67 14.68 -3.84
C CYS A 288 -7.68 15.38 -2.89
N PRO A 289 -8.44 16.39 -3.37
CA PRO A 289 -9.35 17.18 -2.53
C PRO A 289 -10.59 16.41 -2.06
N LEU A 290 -10.88 15.26 -2.67
CA LEU A 290 -12.00 14.39 -2.32
C LEU A 290 -11.65 13.32 -1.28
N ILE A 291 -10.43 13.32 -0.73
CA ILE A 291 -9.99 12.26 0.19
C ILE A 291 -10.83 12.25 1.48
N GLU A 292 -11.38 11.08 1.81
CA GLU A 292 -12.21 10.79 2.98
C GLU A 292 -11.46 9.93 4.00
N ARG A 293 -10.58 9.03 3.53
CA ARG A 293 -9.73 8.16 4.34
C ARG A 293 -8.26 8.27 3.89
N LEU A 294 -7.39 8.54 4.85
CA LEU A 294 -5.94 8.53 4.66
C LEU A 294 -5.30 7.64 5.74
N PHE A 295 -4.66 6.56 5.33
CA PHE A 295 -3.89 5.67 6.19
C PHE A 295 -2.44 5.62 5.70
N PHE A 296 -1.48 5.97 6.55
CA PHE A 296 -0.06 5.88 6.25
C PHE A 296 0.69 5.30 7.47
N GLU A 297 1.37 4.18 7.26
CA GLU A 297 2.24 3.51 8.24
C GLU A 297 3.69 3.46 7.71
N SER A 298 4.62 4.02 8.49
CA SER A 298 6.04 4.16 8.13
C SER A 298 6.74 2.81 7.95
N SER A 299 7.62 2.70 6.93
CA SER A 299 8.54 1.55 6.80
C SER A 299 9.62 1.48 7.88
N LYS A 300 9.86 2.58 8.61
CA LYS A 300 10.87 2.68 9.67
C LYS A 300 10.33 3.55 10.80
N THR A 301 9.73 2.90 11.77
CA THR A 301 9.11 3.51 12.96
C THR A 301 10.06 4.50 13.64
N GLY A 302 9.54 5.68 14.00
CA GLY A 302 10.25 6.71 14.75
C GLY A 302 11.35 7.47 14.00
N ARG A 303 11.59 7.23 12.69
CA ARG A 303 12.72 7.87 11.98
C ARG A 303 12.38 9.19 11.29
N ASP A 304 11.19 9.32 10.70
CA ASP A 304 10.78 10.49 9.92
C ASP A 304 10.08 11.56 10.78
N ASP A 305 10.68 12.75 10.88
CA ASP A 305 10.16 14.00 11.49
C ASP A 305 9.84 15.11 10.49
N SER A 306 9.92 14.83 9.18
CA SER A 306 9.86 15.80 8.06
C SER A 306 8.63 16.70 8.03
N LEU A 307 7.53 16.30 8.67
CA LEU A 307 6.27 17.02 8.72
C LEU A 307 6.43 18.43 9.30
N LYS A 308 5.97 19.46 8.57
CA LYS A 308 6.01 20.87 9.00
C LYS A 308 4.59 21.42 9.15
N SER A 309 4.42 22.41 10.03
CA SER A 309 3.13 23.05 10.32
C SER A 309 2.37 23.55 9.07
N PRO A 310 3.02 24.21 8.08
CA PRO A 310 2.33 24.63 6.85
C PRO A 310 1.68 23.48 6.10
N THR A 311 2.36 22.34 5.99
CA THR A 311 1.81 21.12 5.36
C THR A 311 0.59 20.56 6.10
N CYS A 312 0.50 20.74 7.43
CA CYS A 312 -0.71 20.39 8.17
C CYS A 312 -1.88 21.33 7.83
N VAL A 313 -1.61 22.63 7.69
CA VAL A 313 -2.63 23.65 7.33
C VAL A 313 -3.09 23.48 5.88
N GLU A 314 -2.15 23.27 4.94
CA GLU A 314 -2.43 22.95 3.53
C GLU A 314 -3.33 21.71 3.38
N LEU A 315 -3.05 20.65 4.13
CA LEU A 315 -3.86 19.42 4.12
C LEU A 315 -5.26 19.65 4.72
N VAL A 316 -5.37 20.38 5.82
CA VAL A 316 -6.67 20.76 6.42
C VAL A 316 -7.53 21.56 5.44
N ASN A 317 -6.94 22.59 4.82
CA ASN A 317 -7.67 23.50 3.94
C ASN A 317 -8.12 22.83 2.63
N ASN A 318 -7.28 21.95 2.06
CA ASN A 318 -7.51 21.38 0.74
C ASN A 318 -8.23 20.02 0.78
N CYS A 319 -8.25 19.32 1.92
CA CYS A 319 -8.91 18.02 2.09
C CYS A 319 -10.06 18.07 3.14
N PRO A 320 -11.07 18.95 3.00
CA PRO A 320 -12.12 19.18 4.01
C PRO A 320 -13.12 18.02 4.18
N ASN A 321 -12.94 16.93 3.42
CA ASN A 321 -13.78 15.74 3.49
C ASN A 321 -13.19 14.61 4.36
N LEU A 322 -11.97 14.79 4.90
CA LEU A 322 -11.29 13.74 5.65
C LEU A 322 -12.05 13.36 6.93
N THR A 323 -12.45 12.09 7.02
CA THR A 323 -13.14 11.48 8.16
C THR A 323 -12.24 10.53 8.95
N SER A 324 -11.22 9.96 8.30
CA SER A 324 -10.29 9.00 8.90
C SER A 324 -8.84 9.37 8.58
N LEU A 325 -8.03 9.60 9.62
CA LEU A 325 -6.59 9.89 9.51
C LEU A 325 -5.77 8.94 10.38
N ALA A 326 -5.01 8.04 9.75
CA ALA A 326 -3.99 7.24 10.44
C ALA A 326 -2.60 7.63 9.96
N LEU A 327 -1.72 8.03 10.88
CA LEU A 327 -0.32 8.38 10.63
C LEU A 327 0.57 7.63 11.63
N ARG A 328 0.83 6.36 11.34
CA ARG A 328 1.51 5.44 12.26
C ARG A 328 3.02 5.43 12.10
N GLY A 329 3.73 5.42 13.23
CA GLY A 329 5.18 5.23 13.27
C GLY A 329 6.01 6.46 12.86
N PHE A 330 5.42 7.66 12.83
CA PHE A 330 6.12 8.91 12.50
C PHE A 330 6.47 9.72 13.75
N LYS A 331 7.46 10.63 13.70
CA LYS A 331 7.72 11.60 14.78
C LYS A 331 6.72 12.76 14.70
N LEU A 332 5.51 12.50 15.17
CA LEU A 332 4.43 13.47 15.26
C LEU A 332 4.51 14.23 16.58
N TYR A 333 4.56 15.56 16.50
CA TYR A 333 4.62 16.44 17.66
C TYR A 333 3.23 17.03 17.93
N ASP A 334 2.91 17.24 19.20
CA ASP A 334 1.58 17.67 19.66
C ASP A 334 1.00 18.89 18.93
N TYR A 335 1.81 19.91 18.63
CA TYR A 335 1.34 21.09 17.91
C TYR A 335 0.94 20.79 16.46
N LYS A 336 1.60 19.82 15.80
CA LYS A 336 1.27 19.36 14.44
C LYS A 336 -0.07 18.61 14.47
N LEU A 337 -0.27 17.75 15.47
CA LEU A 337 -1.52 17.01 15.69
C LEU A 337 -2.68 17.94 16.03
N ARG A 338 -2.45 18.97 16.86
CA ARG A 338 -3.45 19.98 17.22
C ARG A 338 -3.99 20.71 15.98
N ILE A 339 -3.15 21.03 15.00
CA ILE A 339 -3.58 21.63 13.71
C ILE A 339 -4.50 20.66 12.96
N LEU A 340 -4.06 19.41 12.78
CA LEU A 340 -4.82 18.40 12.02
C LEU A 340 -6.18 18.09 12.68
N VAL A 341 -6.17 17.74 13.98
CA VAL A 341 -7.35 17.26 14.71
C VAL A 341 -8.38 18.36 14.97
N LYS A 342 -7.97 19.63 15.13
CA LYS A 342 -8.91 20.75 15.18
C LYS A 342 -9.37 21.23 13.81
N GLY A 343 -8.52 21.12 12.79
CA GLY A 343 -8.81 21.63 11.45
C GLY A 343 -9.81 20.80 10.65
N PHE A 344 -9.75 19.47 10.74
CA PHE A 344 -10.67 18.61 10.00
C PHE A 344 -12.06 18.54 10.64
N CYS A 345 -12.99 19.39 10.17
CA CYS A 345 -14.36 19.50 10.68
C CYS A 345 -15.24 18.24 10.56
N LYS A 346 -14.77 17.16 9.90
CA LYS A 346 -15.49 15.88 9.73
C LYS A 346 -14.75 14.67 10.34
N LEU A 347 -13.65 14.90 11.06
CA LEU A 347 -12.76 13.84 11.54
C LEU A 347 -13.44 13.02 12.64
N LYS A 348 -13.52 11.71 12.40
CA LYS A 348 -14.14 10.69 13.25
C LYS A 348 -13.13 9.69 13.79
N TYR A 349 -12.16 9.28 12.95
CA TYR A 349 -11.15 8.29 13.28
C TYR A 349 -9.76 8.92 13.25
N VAL A 350 -9.01 8.79 14.35
CA VAL A 350 -7.58 9.12 14.41
C VAL A 350 -6.76 7.97 14.97
N ASP A 351 -5.62 7.71 14.34
CA ASP A 351 -4.69 6.65 14.75
C ASP A 351 -3.25 7.13 14.55
N PHE A 352 -2.56 7.33 15.66
CA PHE A 352 -1.17 7.75 15.70
C PHE A 352 -0.29 6.70 16.38
N SER A 353 -0.67 5.41 16.26
CA SER A 353 0.03 4.30 16.92
C SER A 353 1.51 4.29 16.59
N THR A 354 2.35 3.96 17.58
CA THR A 354 3.83 3.92 17.52
C THR A 354 4.50 5.26 17.14
N SER A 355 3.79 6.40 17.22
CA SER A 355 4.41 7.72 17.03
C SER A 355 5.18 8.16 18.27
N TYR A 356 6.49 8.35 18.10
CA TYR A 356 7.42 8.53 19.22
C TYR A 356 7.25 9.88 19.93
N SER A 357 7.04 10.97 19.19
CA SER A 357 7.13 12.35 19.71
C SER A 357 5.83 12.92 20.32
N ILE A 358 4.81 12.08 20.54
CA ILE A 358 3.51 12.50 21.07
C ILE A 358 3.58 12.53 22.59
N THR A 359 3.36 13.69 23.20
CA THR A 359 3.30 13.83 24.67
C THR A 359 1.89 13.73 25.25
N GLY A 360 0.86 13.93 24.42
CA GLY A 360 -0.55 14.02 24.82
C GLY A 360 -1.00 15.46 25.10
N SER A 361 -0.09 16.43 25.12
CA SER A 361 -0.45 17.85 25.29
C SER A 361 -1.29 18.42 24.14
N PHE A 362 -1.42 17.73 23.00
CA PHE A 362 -2.39 18.06 21.95
C PHE A 362 -3.85 17.80 22.36
N LEU A 363 -4.09 16.88 23.30
CA LEU A 363 -5.42 16.44 23.74
C LEU A 363 -6.15 17.53 24.54
N ARG A 364 -5.41 18.40 25.23
CA ARG A 364 -5.96 19.53 25.99
C ARG A 364 -6.87 20.38 25.10
N ASN A 365 -8.09 20.62 25.55
CA ASN A 365 -9.06 21.51 24.89
C ASN A 365 -9.47 21.07 23.47
N LEU A 366 -9.44 19.76 23.15
CA LEU A 366 -10.07 19.19 21.93
C LEU A 366 -11.56 18.84 22.12
N GLY A 367 -12.02 18.66 23.36
CA GLY A 367 -13.29 18.01 23.64
C GLY A 367 -14.54 18.87 23.40
N GLY A 368 -14.43 20.19 23.57
CA GLY A 368 -15.50 21.17 23.42
C GLY A 368 -15.72 21.68 21.98
N ASN A 369 -16.39 22.83 21.86
CA ASN A 369 -16.90 23.37 20.58
C ASN A 369 -15.83 23.76 19.51
N ILE A 370 -14.53 23.63 19.79
CA ILE A 370 -13.45 24.24 19.00
C ILE A 370 -12.59 23.16 18.29
N GLY A 371 -13.25 22.17 17.66
CA GLY A 371 -12.62 21.11 16.85
C GLY A 371 -12.08 19.92 17.66
N GLY A 372 -12.36 18.71 17.17
CA GLY A 372 -12.13 17.43 17.85
C GLY A 372 -13.40 16.75 18.40
N SER A 373 -14.54 17.44 18.39
CA SER A 373 -15.79 16.97 19.01
C SER A 373 -16.44 15.75 18.34
N LEU A 374 -16.28 15.57 17.01
CA LEU A 374 -16.85 14.45 16.24
C LEU A 374 -16.01 13.16 16.29
N LEU A 375 -14.94 13.11 17.08
CA LEU A 375 -14.10 11.91 17.18
C LEU A 375 -14.87 10.76 17.81
N GLU A 376 -14.98 9.67 17.05
CA GLU A 376 -15.58 8.39 17.43
C GLU A 376 -14.50 7.37 17.84
N VAL A 377 -13.30 7.48 17.25
CA VAL A 377 -12.18 6.57 17.47
C VAL A 377 -10.86 7.34 17.63
N MET A 378 -10.11 7.05 18.70
CA MET A 378 -8.78 7.59 18.95
C MET A 378 -7.81 6.50 19.39
N ILE A 379 -6.75 6.26 18.61
CA ILE A 379 -5.72 5.24 18.89
C ILE A 379 -4.35 5.91 19.05
N LEU A 380 -3.76 5.74 20.24
CA LEU A 380 -2.46 6.25 20.68
C LEU A 380 -1.57 5.10 21.20
N ARG A 381 -1.78 3.89 20.68
CA ARG A 381 -1.09 2.67 21.12
C ARG A 381 0.42 2.76 20.92
N ASP A 382 1.19 2.35 21.93
CA ASP A 382 2.66 2.32 21.94
C ASP A 382 3.31 3.69 21.61
N CYS A 383 2.63 4.81 21.93
CA CYS A 383 3.18 6.16 21.87
C CYS A 383 4.16 6.41 23.04
N ILE A 384 5.44 6.10 22.83
CA ILE A 384 6.51 6.04 23.85
C ILE A 384 6.69 7.27 24.77
N HIS A 385 6.27 8.48 24.35
CA HIS A 385 6.36 9.71 25.16
C HIS A 385 5.00 10.21 25.68
N LEU A 386 3.91 9.45 25.47
CA LEU A 386 2.57 9.81 25.92
C LEU A 386 2.55 9.84 27.46
N LYS A 387 2.23 11.01 28.03
CA LYS A 387 2.36 11.24 29.47
C LYS A 387 1.13 10.78 30.24
N GLU A 388 1.36 10.07 31.35
CA GLU A 388 0.31 9.58 32.25
C GLU A 388 -0.66 10.70 32.67
N LEU A 389 -0.12 11.87 33.01
CA LEU A 389 -0.88 13.06 33.41
C LEU A 389 -1.77 13.63 32.29
N GLU A 390 -1.37 13.51 31.01
CA GLU A 390 -2.18 13.99 29.88
C GLU A 390 -3.29 12.99 29.54
N VAL A 391 -3.03 11.69 29.72
CA VAL A 391 -4.04 10.62 29.62
C VAL A 391 -5.09 10.73 30.72
N ALA A 392 -4.66 10.96 31.97
CA ALA A 392 -5.58 11.22 33.09
C ALA A 392 -6.46 12.45 32.80
N ARG A 393 -5.87 13.56 32.31
CA ARG A 393 -6.61 14.77 31.90
C ARG A 393 -7.63 14.49 30.78
N LEU A 394 -7.26 13.72 29.75
CA LEU A 394 -8.19 13.34 28.67
C LEU A 394 -9.43 12.63 29.25
N LEU A 395 -9.24 11.66 30.14
CA LEU A 395 -10.35 10.93 30.73
C LEU A 395 -11.18 11.79 31.70
N THR A 396 -10.56 12.71 32.45
CA THR A 396 -11.30 13.71 33.24
C THR A 396 -12.18 14.60 32.34
N SER A 397 -11.73 14.98 31.14
CA SER A 397 -12.57 15.67 30.17
C SER A 397 -13.73 14.80 29.67
N VAL A 398 -13.47 13.52 29.34
CA VAL A 398 -14.52 12.57 28.92
C VAL A 398 -15.61 12.42 29.99
N LEU A 399 -15.26 12.37 31.28
CA LEU A 399 -16.19 12.39 32.41
C LEU A 399 -16.96 13.71 32.52
N ALA A 400 -16.30 14.84 32.25
CA ALA A 400 -16.94 16.16 32.20
C ALA A 400 -17.90 16.36 31.00
N GLY A 401 -18.08 15.35 30.15
CA GLY A 401 -19.01 15.37 29.01
C GLY A 401 -18.43 15.93 27.72
N ASP A 402 -17.11 16.11 27.63
CA ASP A 402 -16.41 16.30 26.35
C ASP A 402 -16.36 14.99 25.54
N PHE A 403 -15.98 15.07 24.25
CA PHE A 403 -15.82 13.89 23.36
C PHE A 403 -17.07 12.99 23.29
N LYS A 404 -18.25 13.61 23.13
CA LYS A 404 -19.57 12.95 23.22
C LYS A 404 -19.81 11.81 22.23
N TYR A 405 -19.09 11.77 21.11
CA TYR A 405 -19.20 10.72 20.10
C TYR A 405 -18.14 9.60 20.24
N LEU A 406 -17.16 9.77 21.13
CA LEU A 406 -16.05 8.83 21.33
C LEU A 406 -16.58 7.48 21.83
N GLN A 407 -16.26 6.43 21.09
CA GLN A 407 -16.67 5.04 21.31
C GLN A 407 -15.48 4.10 21.43
N HIS A 408 -14.31 4.47 20.90
CA HIS A 408 -13.07 3.69 21.07
C HIS A 408 -11.90 4.60 21.42
N LEU A 409 -11.22 4.29 22.53
CA LEU A 409 -10.01 4.95 22.96
C LEU A 409 -8.97 3.89 23.33
N ASP A 410 -7.84 3.87 22.61
CA ASP A 410 -6.73 2.97 22.89
C ASP A 410 -5.48 3.76 23.26
N ILE A 411 -5.08 3.60 24.52
CA ILE A 411 -3.92 4.24 25.17
C ILE A 411 -2.89 3.20 25.64
N SER A 412 -3.05 1.94 25.21
CA SER A 412 -2.19 0.82 25.59
C SER A 412 -0.73 1.06 25.20
N ASN A 413 0.22 0.77 26.10
CA ASN A 413 1.64 1.00 25.83
C ASN A 413 2.52 -0.06 26.50
N ARG A 414 3.25 -0.82 25.68
CA ARG A 414 4.15 -1.90 26.09
C ARG A 414 5.37 -1.45 26.90
N GLU A 415 5.74 -0.17 26.84
CA GLU A 415 6.81 0.42 27.66
C GLU A 415 6.28 1.23 28.85
N GLY A 416 4.96 1.20 29.11
CA GLY A 416 4.30 2.09 30.05
C GLY A 416 4.20 3.54 29.54
N LEU A 417 3.52 4.39 30.31
CA LEU A 417 3.38 5.82 29.98
C LEU A 417 4.59 6.62 30.48
N ALA A 418 4.84 7.79 29.90
CA ALA A 418 5.92 8.67 30.34
C ALA A 418 5.54 9.41 31.63
N ALA A 419 6.47 9.44 32.59
CA ALA A 419 6.28 10.06 33.90
C ALA A 419 6.21 11.60 33.85
N ALA A 420 5.73 12.20 34.95
CA ALA A 420 5.66 13.64 35.11
C ALA A 420 6.99 14.23 35.62
N GLY A 421 7.90 14.56 34.71
CA GLY A 421 9.11 15.34 35.00
C GLY A 421 10.41 14.78 34.44
N ASP A 422 10.44 13.47 34.19
CA ASP A 422 11.53 12.76 33.54
C ASP A 422 11.05 12.11 32.23
N SER A 423 11.90 12.09 31.21
CA SER A 423 11.66 11.41 29.93
C SER A 423 11.94 9.90 29.97
N TYR A 424 12.69 9.42 30.97
CA TYR A 424 13.06 8.01 31.14
C TYR A 424 12.18 7.27 32.14
N GLY A 425 11.66 7.96 33.16
CA GLY A 425 10.67 7.44 34.10
C GLY A 425 9.42 6.88 33.42
N ARG A 426 9.08 5.64 33.75
CA ARG A 426 7.93 4.90 33.22
C ARG A 426 6.85 4.69 34.28
N CYS A 427 5.61 5.00 33.93
CA CYS A 427 4.43 4.69 34.73
C CYS A 427 3.75 3.44 34.18
N TYR A 428 3.82 2.35 34.94
CA TYR A 428 3.18 1.06 34.65
C TYR A 428 1.83 0.89 35.35
N SER A 429 1.64 1.60 36.46
CA SER A 429 0.36 1.72 37.15
C SER A 429 -0.59 2.64 36.38
N SER A 430 -1.89 2.38 36.50
CA SER A 430 -2.97 3.28 36.04
C SER A 430 -3.60 4.07 37.20
N SER A 431 -2.94 4.15 38.37
CA SER A 431 -3.52 4.62 39.62
C SER A 431 -4.03 6.07 39.64
N ILE A 432 -3.54 6.97 38.77
CA ILE A 432 -4.07 8.34 38.64
C ILE A 432 -5.08 8.49 37.48
N ILE A 433 -5.27 7.43 36.70
CA ILE A 433 -6.09 7.42 35.47
C ILE A 433 -7.47 6.85 35.83
N PRO A 434 -8.58 7.60 35.63
CA PRO A 434 -9.91 7.20 36.14
C PRO A 434 -10.60 6.13 35.26
N LEU A 435 -9.88 5.08 34.86
CA LEU A 435 -10.33 4.02 33.94
C LEU A 435 -11.68 3.40 34.37
N LYS A 436 -11.82 3.07 35.66
CA LYS A 436 -13.05 2.45 36.19
C LYS A 436 -14.24 3.41 36.13
N GLN A 437 -14.04 4.65 36.58
CA GLN A 437 -15.08 5.67 36.58
C GLN A 437 -15.58 5.96 35.15
N VAL A 438 -14.68 6.00 34.16
CA VAL A 438 -15.06 6.15 32.74
C VAL A 438 -15.91 4.97 32.26
N LEU A 439 -15.55 3.73 32.62
CA LEU A 439 -16.33 2.53 32.26
C LEU A 439 -17.67 2.41 33.01
N GLU A 440 -17.78 3.03 34.18
CA GLU A 440 -19.01 3.09 34.99
C GLU A 440 -19.97 4.21 34.53
N GLU A 441 -19.45 5.40 34.19
CA GLU A 441 -20.24 6.55 33.74
C GLU A 441 -20.50 6.58 32.22
N ARG A 442 -19.62 5.98 31.40
CA ARG A 442 -19.73 5.88 29.94
C ARG A 442 -19.46 4.44 29.45
N PRO A 443 -20.34 3.47 29.77
CA PRO A 443 -20.16 2.05 29.45
C PRO A 443 -20.17 1.73 27.95
N GLU A 444 -20.53 2.68 27.09
CA GLU A 444 -20.43 2.56 25.63
C GLU A 444 -19.02 2.83 25.06
N ILE A 445 -18.07 3.29 25.88
CA ILE A 445 -16.67 3.45 25.47
C ILE A 445 -15.91 2.11 25.58
N CYS A 446 -15.43 1.63 24.44
CA CYS A 446 -14.37 0.62 24.38
C CYS A 446 -13.01 1.27 24.71
N LEU A 447 -12.63 1.21 25.98
CA LEU A 447 -11.38 1.77 26.51
C LEU A 447 -10.31 0.68 26.65
N LEU A 448 -9.22 0.77 25.87
CA LEU A 448 -8.06 -0.12 25.95
C LEU A 448 -6.88 0.60 26.59
N ALA A 449 -6.36 0.02 27.68
CA ALA A 449 -5.29 0.59 28.49
C ALA A 449 -4.35 -0.52 28.99
N GLU A 450 -3.80 -1.30 28.06
CA GLU A 450 -2.88 -2.40 28.38
C GLU A 450 -1.48 -1.85 28.66
N PHE A 451 -0.99 -2.05 29.89
CA PHE A 451 0.37 -1.71 30.33
C PHE A 451 1.05 -2.97 30.90
N PRO A 452 2.39 -3.10 30.81
CA PRO A 452 3.10 -4.22 31.43
C PRO A 452 3.01 -4.13 32.95
N SER A 453 3.08 -5.27 33.64
CA SER A 453 3.23 -5.32 35.09
C SER A 453 4.59 -4.75 35.51
N GLU A 454 4.61 -3.96 36.58
CA GLU A 454 5.84 -3.40 37.14
C GLU A 454 6.89 -4.50 37.41
N GLY A 455 8.09 -4.32 36.86
CA GLY A 455 9.17 -5.31 36.93
C GLY A 455 9.19 -6.38 35.82
N SER A 456 8.20 -6.47 34.92
CA SER A 456 8.21 -7.45 33.81
C SER A 456 9.00 -7.03 32.57
N PHE A 457 9.95 -6.11 32.71
CA PHE A 457 10.86 -5.73 31.63
C PHE A 457 12.05 -6.69 31.62
N ILE A 458 12.21 -7.48 30.55
CA ILE A 458 13.42 -8.28 30.35
C ILE A 458 14.53 -7.29 29.99
N ASP A 459 15.39 -7.00 30.96
CA ASP A 459 16.55 -6.14 30.75
C ASP A 459 17.52 -6.82 29.76
N ILE A 460 17.59 -6.25 28.56
CA ILE A 460 18.39 -6.79 27.45
C ILE A 460 19.89 -6.81 27.80
N SER A 461 20.34 -5.99 28.77
CA SER A 461 21.72 -6.03 29.27
C SER A 461 22.07 -7.31 30.05
N GLN A 462 21.08 -8.01 30.62
CA GLN A 462 21.32 -9.23 31.41
C GLN A 462 21.39 -10.50 30.55
N MET A 463 20.99 -10.43 29.27
CA MET A 463 21.13 -11.53 28.31
C MET A 463 22.54 -11.66 27.72
N THR A 464 23.44 -10.68 27.93
CA THR A 464 24.81 -10.70 27.36
C THR A 464 25.88 -11.27 28.28
N ASP A 465 25.63 -11.40 29.59
CA ASP A 465 26.60 -11.89 30.59
C ASP A 465 26.22 -13.23 31.25
N SER A 466 25.10 -13.85 30.86
CA SER A 466 24.57 -15.08 31.49
C SER A 466 24.90 -16.39 30.76
N ASP A 467 25.77 -16.35 29.74
CA ASP A 467 26.19 -17.51 28.95
C ASP A 467 27.49 -18.16 29.50
N LEU A 468 27.47 -18.61 30.77
CA LEU A 468 28.49 -19.54 31.33
C LEU A 468 28.02 -20.23 32.65
N ASN A 469 27.69 -21.52 32.54
CA ASN A 469 27.54 -22.50 33.64
C ASN A 469 26.47 -22.26 34.73
N SER A 470 25.30 -22.89 34.57
CA SER A 470 24.82 -23.91 35.55
C SER A 470 23.58 -24.68 35.04
N GLU A 471 23.57 -25.99 35.29
CA GLU A 471 22.35 -26.81 35.22
C GLU A 471 21.64 -26.84 36.59
N VAL A 472 20.43 -27.44 36.61
CA VAL A 472 19.72 -28.03 37.77
C VAL A 472 18.68 -27.14 38.50
N SER A 473 17.43 -27.59 38.38
CA SER A 473 16.26 -27.40 39.28
C SER A 473 15.55 -26.05 39.37
N LEU A 474 14.42 -25.96 38.66
CA LEU A 474 13.25 -25.18 39.06
C LEU A 474 12.53 -25.86 40.24
N SER A 475 12.35 -25.19 41.39
CA SER A 475 11.22 -25.44 42.31
C SER A 475 11.05 -24.39 43.42
N SER A 476 9.77 -24.08 43.68
CA SER A 476 9.16 -23.64 44.96
C SER A 476 9.61 -22.36 45.69
N LEU A 477 8.63 -21.43 45.78
CA LEU A 477 8.32 -20.52 46.91
C LEU A 477 9.31 -19.36 47.17
N LEU A 478 8.92 -18.10 47.35
CA LEU A 478 7.71 -17.48 47.93
C LEU A 478 7.61 -17.61 49.47
N SER A 479 8.42 -16.82 50.18
CA SER A 479 8.28 -16.55 51.62
C SER A 479 8.80 -15.15 51.97
N SER A 480 8.07 -14.42 52.83
CA SER A 480 8.29 -13.01 53.17
C SER A 480 9.17 -12.78 54.41
N LEU A 481 10.01 -11.73 54.37
CA LEU A 481 10.53 -10.86 55.47
C LEU A 481 11.17 -9.63 54.77
N ALA A 482 10.99 -8.35 55.10
CA ALA A 482 10.70 -7.59 56.33
C ALA A 482 11.93 -7.26 57.21
N SER A 483 12.40 -6.00 57.14
CA SER A 483 13.55 -5.38 57.84
C SER A 483 14.93 -6.00 57.57
N ASP A 484 16.05 -5.28 57.62
CA ASP A 484 16.35 -3.93 58.12
C ASP A 484 17.28 -3.14 57.17
N GLY A 485 17.53 -1.85 57.46
CA GLY A 485 18.38 -0.98 56.64
C GLY A 485 19.85 -0.91 57.08
N SER A 486 20.75 -0.65 56.13
CA SER A 486 22.12 -0.18 56.39
C SER A 486 22.54 0.88 55.38
N SER A 487 22.77 2.11 55.85
CA SER A 487 23.29 3.21 55.03
C SER A 487 24.78 3.04 54.75
N PHE A 488 25.19 3.14 53.48
CA PHE A 488 26.58 3.35 53.10
C PHE A 488 26.70 4.53 52.13
N MET A 489 27.46 5.54 52.54
CA MET A 489 28.01 6.54 51.62
C MET A 489 29.24 5.96 50.92
N TYR A 490 29.41 6.29 49.64
CA TYR A 490 30.74 6.53 49.07
C TYR A 490 30.70 7.78 48.19
N THR A 491 31.66 8.67 48.43
CA THR A 491 31.89 9.92 47.70
C THR A 491 33.25 9.88 47.01
N SER A 492 33.42 10.75 45.99
CA SER A 492 34.60 11.07 45.15
C SER A 492 34.29 10.77 43.67
N GLU A 493 34.41 11.70 42.71
CA GLU A 493 35.51 12.62 42.34
C GLU A 493 36.81 11.89 41.94
N SER A 494 37.58 12.26 40.91
CA SER A 494 37.40 13.13 39.72
C SER A 494 38.60 12.81 38.75
N ASN A 495 38.87 13.42 37.58
CA ASN A 495 38.37 14.60 36.85
C ASN A 495 38.83 14.56 35.36
N TYR A 496 38.38 15.51 34.53
CA TYR A 496 38.89 15.86 33.18
C TYR A 496 38.67 14.82 32.04
N SER A 497 38.66 15.20 30.75
CA SER A 497 39.14 16.44 30.11
C SER A 497 38.15 17.14 29.17
N SER A 498 38.24 18.47 29.10
CA SER A 498 37.59 19.34 28.13
C SER A 498 38.52 19.71 26.98
N ASP A 499 37.98 19.87 25.76
CA ASP A 499 38.61 20.65 24.70
C ASP A 499 37.55 21.47 23.93
N GLN A 500 37.93 22.63 23.40
CA GLN A 500 37.06 23.50 22.60
C GLN A 500 37.60 23.68 21.17
N ALA A 501 36.70 23.67 20.18
CA ALA A 501 36.91 24.41 18.94
C ALA A 501 35.58 24.89 18.31
N SER A 502 35.47 26.21 18.18
CA SER A 502 34.69 27.06 17.25
C SER A 502 33.60 26.46 16.32
N GLY A 503 32.52 27.20 16.05
CA GLY A 503 32.29 28.60 16.45
C GLY A 503 30.96 29.22 16.00
N ASN A 504 30.78 30.50 16.36
CA ASN A 504 29.58 31.31 16.11
C ASN A 504 29.23 31.48 14.63
N GLU A 505 27.94 31.75 14.38
CA GLU A 505 27.49 33.07 13.90
C GLU A 505 26.20 33.40 14.70
N GLU A 506 26.21 34.45 15.53
CA GLU A 506 25.05 34.87 16.34
C GLU A 506 24.94 36.40 16.40
N GLY A 507 23.74 36.91 16.18
CA GLY A 507 23.35 38.31 16.43
C GLY A 507 22.28 38.80 15.45
N ARG A 508 21.44 39.78 15.79
CA ARG A 508 21.24 40.58 17.03
C ARG A 508 19.90 41.34 16.86
N ASP A 509 19.18 41.84 17.86
CA ASP A 509 19.36 41.91 19.32
C ASP A 509 17.98 42.16 20.01
N SER A 510 17.96 42.16 21.35
CA SER A 510 16.99 42.83 22.25
C SER A 510 15.53 42.33 22.32
N GLY A 511 14.93 42.44 23.53
CA GLY A 511 13.46 42.32 23.69
C GLY A 511 12.89 41.57 24.91
N TYR A 512 13.55 41.54 26.07
CA TYR A 512 12.95 40.97 27.29
C TYR A 512 11.75 41.82 27.77
N VAL A 513 10.53 41.28 27.69
CA VAL A 513 9.35 41.77 28.42
C VAL A 513 8.58 40.58 28.98
N VAL A 514 8.33 40.59 30.29
CA VAL A 514 7.37 39.70 30.94
C VAL A 514 6.02 40.43 30.94
N CYS A 515 4.99 39.80 30.38
CA CYS A 515 3.60 40.19 30.58
C CYS A 515 2.79 38.98 31.04
N GLU A 516 2.11 39.13 32.17
CA GLU A 516 1.02 38.26 32.59
C GLU A 516 -0.27 38.62 31.83
N GLU A 517 -1.28 37.75 31.97
CA GLU A 517 -2.71 37.96 31.76
C GLU A 517 -3.22 39.16 30.92
N SER A 518 -3.91 38.85 29.81
CA SER A 518 -5.36 39.10 29.75
C SER A 518 -6.02 38.26 28.65
N SER A 519 -7.28 37.91 28.86
CA SER A 519 -8.22 37.61 27.77
C SER A 519 -8.60 38.90 27.03
N ASP A 520 -8.87 38.79 25.73
CA ASP A 520 -9.94 39.54 25.07
C ASP A 520 -10.33 38.85 23.75
N GLU A 521 -11.62 38.88 23.43
CA GLU A 521 -12.19 38.33 22.20
C GLU A 521 -12.16 39.38 21.08
N TYR A 522 -11.77 39.02 19.86
CA TYR A 522 -11.99 39.85 18.68
C TYR A 522 -12.49 39.02 17.49
N ASP A 523 -13.75 39.26 17.12
CA ASP A 523 -14.37 38.76 15.90
C ASP A 523 -13.60 39.21 14.65
N TYR A 524 -13.43 38.29 13.70
CA TYR A 524 -13.16 38.62 12.30
C TYR A 524 -14.09 37.86 11.37
N LEU A 525 -15.23 38.49 11.07
CA LEU A 525 -16.11 38.14 9.97
C LEU A 525 -15.61 38.74 8.65
N LEU A 526 -15.89 38.01 7.56
CA LEU A 526 -15.80 38.42 6.14
C LEU A 526 -14.39 38.68 5.57
N GLY A 527 -14.07 37.88 4.55
CA GLY A 527 -12.84 37.88 3.75
C GLY A 527 -12.90 36.76 2.72
#